data_AF-A0A7K5P739-F1
#
_entry.id   AF-A0A7K5P739-F1
#
_cell.length_a   1.000
_cell.length_b   1.000
_cell.length_c   1.000
_cell.angle_alpha   90.00
_cell.angle_beta   90.00
_cell.angle_gamma   90.00
#
_symmetry.space_group_name_H-M   'P 1'
#
loop_
_entity.id
_entity.type
_entity.pdbx_description
1 polymer ?
#
loop_
_entity_poly.entity_id
_entity_poly.type
_entity_poly.pdbx_seq_one_letter_code
_entity_poly.pdbx_strand_id
1 'polypeptide(L)'
;ATQIDPSELQELFQETSANVFRINSNVTSLERSLRSLGTSNDTQELQDGLHATQQETNKTITTSTKAIKQLSEVVRGSSRVCQERLQLDRLKNQLSDAIQRYGAVQKKIAEKSKALLPTGQRSTKQQSPKTSFSDLPDDEKIFNGGDGVWQNQGQDQALLSEITEEDLEAIRQREEAIQQIESDMLDVNQIIKDLASMVHEQGDTIDSIEANIEASSSNVESANEQLAKASQHQV
;
A
#
# COMPACT_ATOMS: atom_id res chain seq x y z
N ALA A 1 -27.48 15.11 8.59
CA ALA A 1 -26.07 14.98 8.15
C ALA A 1 -25.25 15.91 9.03
N THR A 2 -24.43 15.35 9.91
CA THR A 2 -23.52 16.13 10.76
C THR A 2 -22.49 16.76 9.83
N GLN A 3 -22.50 18.08 9.69
CA GLN A 3 -21.47 18.80 8.93
C GLN A 3 -20.17 18.63 9.71
N ILE A 4 -19.20 17.92 9.13
CA ILE A 4 -17.84 17.84 9.70
C ILE A 4 -17.23 19.24 9.65
N ASP A 5 -16.59 19.65 10.74
CA ASP A 5 -15.95 20.96 10.82
C ASP A 5 -14.79 21.02 9.81
N PRO A 6 -14.58 22.15 9.10
CA PRO A 6 -13.48 22.28 8.14
C PRO A 6 -12.09 21.98 8.71
N SER A 7 -11.89 22.22 10.02
CA SER A 7 -10.66 21.89 10.72
C SER A 7 -10.46 20.38 10.86
N GLU A 8 -11.50 19.63 11.22
CA GLU A 8 -11.47 18.17 11.35
C GLU A 8 -11.21 17.51 9.99
N LEU A 9 -11.79 18.05 8.92
CA LEU A 9 -11.52 17.60 7.56
C LEU A 9 -10.04 17.79 7.19
N GLN A 10 -9.47 18.94 7.51
CA GLN A 10 -8.07 19.25 7.25
C GLN A 10 -7.12 18.35 8.07
N GLU A 11 -7.49 18.03 9.31
CA GLU A 11 -6.74 17.07 10.14
C GLU A 11 -6.73 15.68 9.50
N LEU A 12 -7.86 15.19 9.00
CA LEU A 12 -7.94 13.90 8.28
C LEU A 12 -7.06 13.88 7.02
N PHE A 13 -7.03 14.97 6.26
CA PHE A 13 -6.13 15.12 5.10
C PHE A 13 -4.65 15.04 5.50
N GLN A 14 -4.27 15.74 6.57
CA GLN A 14 -2.89 15.75 7.08
C GLN A 14 -2.48 14.38 7.63
N GLU A 15 -3.34 13.76 8.44
CA GLU A 15 -3.11 12.42 8.99
C GLU A 15 -2.93 11.39 7.88
N THR A 16 -3.81 11.41 6.87
CA THR A 16 -3.71 10.50 5.72
C THR A 16 -2.39 10.71 4.96
N SER A 17 -2.00 11.96 4.73
CA SER A 17 -0.72 12.30 4.09
C SER A 17 0.48 11.79 4.90
N ALA A 18 0.45 11.97 6.22
CA ALA A 18 1.49 11.48 7.11
C ALA A 18 1.57 9.94 7.09
N ASN A 19 0.42 9.26 7.07
CA ASN A 19 0.35 7.80 6.97
C ASN A 19 0.96 7.30 5.65
N VAL A 20 0.67 7.93 4.52
CA VAL A 20 1.31 7.60 3.22
C VAL A 20 2.83 7.76 3.29
N PHE A 21 3.32 8.83 3.92
CA PHE A 21 4.77 9.04 4.10
C PHE A 21 5.39 7.95 5.00
N ARG A 22 4.71 7.58 6.08
CA ARG A 22 5.15 6.49 6.98
C ARG A 22 5.21 5.15 6.26
N ILE A 23 4.20 4.82 5.45
CA ILE A 23 4.22 3.59 4.63
C ILE A 23 5.45 3.58 3.71
N ASN A 24 5.71 4.65 2.96
CA ASN A 24 6.89 4.72 2.08
C ASN A 24 8.22 4.62 2.86
N SER A 25 8.29 5.24 4.04
CA SER A 25 9.48 5.14 4.90
C SER A 25 9.70 3.72 5.40
N ASN A 26 8.62 3.03 5.80
CA ASN A 26 8.67 1.64 6.23
C ASN A 26 9.05 0.71 5.07
N VAL A 27 8.50 0.92 3.87
CA VAL A 27 8.91 0.20 2.65
C VAL A 27 10.42 0.31 2.43
N THR A 28 10.97 1.52 2.51
CA THR A 28 12.42 1.75 2.36
C THR A 28 13.24 1.03 3.44
N SER A 29 12.73 0.97 4.67
CA SER A 29 13.35 0.22 5.77
C SER A 29 13.29 -1.29 5.53
N LEU A 30 12.15 -1.80 5.07
CA LEU A 30 11.95 -3.22 4.76
C LEU A 30 12.84 -3.66 3.60
N GLU A 31 13.01 -2.85 2.57
CA GLU A 31 13.95 -3.13 1.47
C GLU A 31 15.41 -3.21 1.96
N ARG A 32 15.78 -2.38 2.95
CA ARG A 32 17.10 -2.47 3.60
C ARG A 32 17.24 -3.78 4.38
N SER A 33 16.26 -4.13 5.21
CA SER A 33 16.26 -5.38 5.97
C SER A 33 16.24 -6.61 5.05
N LEU A 34 15.48 -6.58 3.96
CA LEU A 34 15.42 -7.63 2.94
C LEU A 34 16.80 -7.91 2.33
N ARG A 35 17.65 -6.89 2.12
CA ARG A 35 19.01 -7.10 1.61
C ARG A 35 19.91 -7.82 2.62
N SER A 36 19.71 -7.58 3.90
CA SER A 36 20.48 -8.23 4.98
C SER A 36 19.98 -9.64 5.32
N LEU A 37 18.71 -9.96 5.05
CA LEU A 37 18.13 -11.28 5.29
C LEU A 37 18.95 -12.37 4.55
N GLY A 38 19.24 -13.49 5.19
CA GLY A 38 20.06 -14.57 4.61
C GLY A 38 21.54 -14.25 4.39
N THR A 39 22.04 -13.13 4.90
CA THR A 39 23.48 -12.81 4.92
C THR A 39 24.06 -13.05 6.31
N SER A 40 25.37 -12.85 6.51
CA SER A 40 26.00 -12.90 7.84
C SER A 40 25.44 -11.88 8.84
N ASN A 41 24.64 -10.91 8.37
CA ASN A 41 23.98 -9.89 9.19
C ASN A 41 22.52 -10.27 9.53
N ASP A 42 22.05 -11.45 9.15
CA ASP A 42 20.72 -11.95 9.50
C ASP A 42 20.70 -12.38 10.97
N THR A 43 20.30 -11.48 11.86
CA THR A 43 20.14 -11.74 13.30
C THR A 43 18.67 -11.80 13.68
N GLN A 44 18.37 -12.41 14.84
CA GLN A 44 16.99 -12.48 15.34
C GLN A 44 16.39 -11.09 15.53
N GLU A 45 17.17 -10.11 16.01
CA GLU A 45 16.71 -8.73 16.20
C GLU A 45 16.35 -8.06 14.86
N LEU A 46 17.06 -8.41 13.78
CA LEU A 46 16.74 -7.91 12.45
C LEU A 46 15.42 -8.50 11.95
N GLN A 47 15.17 -9.79 12.20
CA GLN A 47 13.92 -10.46 11.83
C GLN A 47 12.74 -9.92 12.64
N ASP A 48 12.90 -9.73 13.95
CA ASP A 48 11.89 -9.14 14.83
C ASP A 48 11.58 -7.70 14.42
N GLY A 49 12.61 -6.91 14.12
CA GLY A 49 12.45 -5.54 13.61
C GLY A 49 11.76 -5.49 12.24
N LEU A 50 12.08 -6.44 11.35
CA LEU A 50 11.41 -6.60 10.05
C LEU A 50 9.92 -6.90 10.26
N HIS A 51 9.58 -7.87 11.11
CA HIS A 51 8.20 -8.23 11.40
C HIS A 51 7.42 -7.07 12.06
N ALA A 52 8.03 -6.40 13.04
CA ALA A 52 7.44 -5.21 13.67
C ALA A 52 7.15 -4.10 12.65
N THR A 53 8.08 -3.85 11.72
CA THR A 53 7.89 -2.86 10.65
C THR A 53 6.77 -3.29 9.69
N GLN A 54 6.62 -4.58 9.38
CA GLN A 54 5.49 -5.08 8.59
C GLN A 54 4.15 -4.83 9.30
N GLN A 55 4.04 -5.19 10.58
CA GLN A 55 2.82 -5.02 11.37
C GLN A 55 2.43 -3.54 11.54
N GLU A 56 3.41 -2.65 11.79
CA GLU A 56 3.15 -1.21 11.81
C GLU A 56 2.61 -0.74 10.46
N THR A 57 3.21 -1.20 9.36
CA THR A 57 2.79 -0.81 8.00
C THR A 57 1.36 -1.26 7.70
N ASN A 58 1.00 -2.52 8.02
CA ASN A 58 -0.37 -3.03 7.87
C ASN A 58 -1.40 -2.20 8.66
N LYS A 59 -1.05 -1.84 9.90
CA LYS A 59 -1.89 -0.98 10.74
C LYS A 59 -2.05 0.41 10.12
N THR A 60 -0.98 1.03 9.65
CA THR A 60 -1.00 2.34 8.99
C THR A 60 -1.82 2.30 7.69
N ILE A 61 -1.73 1.23 6.90
CA ILE A 61 -2.54 1.01 5.70
C ILE A 61 -4.03 0.92 6.07
N THR A 62 -4.37 0.17 7.11
CA THR A 62 -5.76 0.04 7.58
C THR A 62 -6.32 1.39 8.05
N THR A 63 -5.56 2.14 8.85
CA THR A 63 -5.97 3.47 9.33
C THR A 63 -6.14 4.47 8.19
N SER A 64 -5.16 4.55 7.27
CA SER A 64 -5.24 5.46 6.12
C SER A 64 -6.38 5.12 5.17
N THR A 65 -6.67 3.83 4.95
CA THR A 65 -7.81 3.40 4.13
C THR A 65 -9.14 3.82 4.77
N LYS A 66 -9.27 3.69 6.10
CA LYS A 66 -10.45 4.17 6.84
C LYS A 66 -10.61 5.69 6.72
N ALA A 67 -9.52 6.44 6.88
CA ALA A 67 -9.53 7.89 6.73
C ALA A 67 -9.95 8.30 5.30
N ILE A 68 -9.45 7.63 4.25
CA ILE A 68 -9.87 7.87 2.86
C ILE A 68 -11.37 7.58 2.65
N LYS A 69 -11.90 6.51 3.25
CA LYS A 69 -13.35 6.21 3.20
C LYS A 69 -14.16 7.33 3.85
N GLN A 70 -13.76 7.79 5.03
CA GLN A 70 -14.39 8.93 5.72
C GLN A 70 -14.32 10.22 4.90
N LEU A 71 -13.13 10.58 4.38
CA LEU A 71 -12.95 11.74 3.50
C LEU A 71 -13.87 11.66 2.27
N SER A 72 -14.02 10.46 1.68
CA SER A 72 -14.89 10.25 0.52
C SER A 72 -16.37 10.48 0.84
N GLU A 73 -16.84 10.11 2.03
CA GLU A 73 -18.22 10.36 2.46
C GLU A 73 -18.49 11.86 2.68
N VAL A 74 -17.56 12.56 3.32
CA VAL A 74 -17.69 14.00 3.62
C VAL A 74 -17.67 14.82 2.34
N VAL A 75 -16.75 14.52 1.43
CA VAL A 75 -16.59 15.23 0.16
C VAL A 75 -17.76 14.94 -0.81
N ARG A 76 -18.41 13.77 -0.72
CA ARG A 76 -19.63 13.44 -1.48
C ARG A 76 -20.83 14.28 -1.03
N GLY A 77 -20.93 14.60 0.26
CA GLY A 77 -22.02 15.41 0.84
C GLY A 77 -21.89 16.92 0.61
N SER A 78 -20.74 17.40 0.14
CA SER A 78 -20.42 18.83 0.04
C SER A 78 -20.43 19.33 -1.40
N SER A 79 -21.36 20.25 -1.72
CA SER A 79 -21.53 20.84 -3.06
C SER A 79 -20.43 21.84 -3.47
N ARG A 80 -19.50 22.19 -2.58
CA ARG A 80 -18.65 23.39 -2.73
C ARG A 80 -17.16 23.15 -2.96
N VAL A 81 -16.64 21.92 -2.98
CA VAL A 81 -15.18 21.76 -2.84
C VAL A 81 -14.52 20.90 -3.91
N CYS A 82 -14.30 21.53 -5.07
CA CYS A 82 -13.44 21.00 -6.13
C CYS A 82 -12.00 20.75 -5.62
N GLN A 83 -11.50 21.60 -4.73
CA GLN A 83 -10.13 21.50 -4.20
C GLN A 83 -9.92 20.27 -3.30
N GLU A 84 -10.85 19.98 -2.38
CA GLU A 84 -10.80 18.81 -1.48
C GLU A 84 -10.98 17.52 -2.26
N ARG A 85 -11.83 17.52 -3.31
CA ARG A 85 -11.95 16.38 -4.24
C ARG A 85 -10.61 16.06 -4.89
N LEU A 86 -9.95 17.06 -5.46
CA LEU A 86 -8.64 16.89 -6.09
C LEU A 86 -7.58 16.41 -5.09
N GLN A 87 -7.58 16.94 -3.87
CA GLN A 87 -6.66 16.50 -2.81
C GLN A 87 -6.93 15.05 -2.39
N LEU A 88 -8.21 14.66 -2.26
CA LEU A 88 -8.61 13.30 -1.95
C LEU A 88 -8.18 12.33 -3.05
N ASP A 89 -8.38 12.68 -4.31
CA ASP A 89 -7.99 11.84 -5.45
C ASP A 89 -6.48 11.64 -5.49
N ARG A 90 -5.72 12.72 -5.29
CA ARG A 90 -4.27 12.63 -5.19
C ARG A 90 -3.85 11.70 -4.05
N LEU A 91 -4.48 11.80 -2.87
CA LEU A 91 -4.15 10.93 -1.74
C LEU A 91 -4.54 9.48 -1.96
N LYS A 92 -5.69 9.21 -2.60
CA LYS A 92 -6.09 7.85 -2.99
C LYS A 92 -5.03 7.22 -3.89
N ASN A 93 -4.58 7.93 -4.91
CA ASN A 93 -3.54 7.45 -5.83
C ASN A 93 -2.20 7.24 -5.10
N GLN A 94 -1.76 8.21 -4.30
CA GLN A 94 -0.52 8.10 -3.54
C GLN A 94 -0.55 6.95 -2.52
N LEU A 95 -1.69 6.71 -1.87
CA LEU A 95 -1.88 5.59 -0.96
C LEU A 95 -1.86 4.27 -1.74
N SER A 96 -2.55 4.18 -2.87
CA SER A 96 -2.55 3.00 -3.74
C SER A 96 -1.13 2.62 -4.16
N ASP A 97 -0.37 3.60 -4.66
CA ASP A 97 1.03 3.41 -5.07
C ASP A 97 1.91 2.93 -3.90
N ALA A 98 1.73 3.53 -2.71
CA ALA A 98 2.49 3.17 -1.52
C ALA A 98 2.18 1.72 -1.07
N ILE A 99 0.90 1.34 -1.07
CA ILE A 99 0.46 -0.02 -0.73
C ILE A 99 0.97 -1.02 -1.76
N GLN A 100 0.90 -0.71 -3.06
CA GLN A 100 1.41 -1.59 -4.12
C GLN A 100 2.92 -1.86 -3.96
N ARG A 101 3.72 -0.81 -3.69
CA ARG A 101 5.15 -0.97 -3.41
C ARG A 101 5.39 -1.84 -2.18
N TYR A 102 4.61 -1.63 -1.12
CA TYR A 102 4.69 -2.44 0.08
C TYR A 102 4.38 -3.92 -0.17
N GLY A 103 3.29 -4.25 -0.87
CA GLY A 103 2.97 -5.65 -1.14
C GLY A 103 3.98 -6.34 -2.06
N ALA A 104 4.60 -5.61 -3.00
CA ALA A 104 5.73 -6.13 -3.78
C ALA A 104 6.94 -6.48 -2.88
N VAL A 105 7.22 -5.66 -1.86
CA VAL A 105 8.28 -5.94 -0.88
C VAL A 105 7.89 -7.10 0.05
N GLN A 106 6.64 -7.18 0.52
CA GLN A 106 6.14 -8.33 1.30
C GLN A 106 6.31 -9.64 0.53
N LYS A 107 5.96 -9.67 -0.76
CA LYS A 107 6.14 -10.85 -1.63
C LYS A 107 7.61 -11.30 -1.63
N LYS A 108 8.54 -10.37 -1.87
CA LYS A 108 9.99 -10.66 -1.88
C LYS A 108 10.50 -11.15 -0.54
N ILE A 109 9.98 -10.60 0.57
CA ILE A 109 10.31 -11.06 1.92
C ILE A 109 9.83 -12.49 2.12
N ALA A 110 8.58 -12.81 1.78
CA ALA A 110 8.03 -14.15 1.90
C ALA A 110 8.82 -15.17 1.07
N GLU A 111 9.12 -14.85 -0.19
CA GLU A 111 9.93 -15.69 -1.08
C GLU A 111 11.33 -15.95 -0.52
N LYS A 112 12.01 -14.89 -0.06
CA LYS A 112 13.36 -15.02 0.49
C LYS A 112 13.35 -15.79 1.82
N SER A 113 12.35 -15.57 2.67
CA SER A 113 12.17 -16.33 3.90
C SER A 113 11.90 -17.82 3.64
N LYS A 114 11.11 -18.15 2.62
CA LYS A 114 10.89 -19.53 2.18
C LYS A 114 12.17 -20.17 1.62
N ALA A 115 12.94 -19.43 0.83
CA ALA A 115 14.19 -19.94 0.25
C ALA A 115 15.24 -20.32 1.31
N LEU A 116 15.17 -19.66 2.48
CA LEU A 116 16.05 -19.91 3.62
C LEU A 116 15.60 -21.08 4.51
N LEU A 117 14.44 -21.70 4.25
CA LEU A 117 14.05 -22.96 4.91
C LEU A 117 14.89 -24.14 4.39
N PRO A 118 15.17 -25.16 5.22
CA PRO A 118 15.86 -26.37 4.78
C PRO A 118 15.11 -27.10 3.66
N THR A 119 15.85 -27.68 2.72
CA THR A 119 15.29 -28.29 1.49
C THR A 119 14.18 -29.33 1.75
N GLY A 120 14.25 -30.07 2.86
CA GLY A 120 13.21 -31.03 3.26
C GLY A 120 11.88 -30.40 3.67
N GLN A 121 11.88 -29.15 4.13
CA GLN A 121 10.69 -28.40 4.54
C GLN A 121 10.19 -27.42 3.47
N ARG A 122 10.99 -27.13 2.44
CA ARG A 122 10.57 -26.32 1.27
C ARG A 122 9.37 -26.90 0.52
N SER A 123 9.20 -28.22 0.57
CA SER A 123 8.18 -28.98 -0.17
C SER A 123 7.13 -29.63 0.73
N THR A 124 7.20 -29.45 2.05
CA THR A 124 6.12 -29.86 2.94
C THR A 124 4.99 -28.86 2.71
N LYS A 125 4.12 -29.19 1.76
CA LYS A 125 2.76 -28.67 1.63
C LYS A 125 2.07 -28.93 2.96
N GLN A 126 2.32 -28.08 3.96
CA GLN A 126 1.60 -28.17 5.22
C GLN A 126 0.14 -27.94 4.87
N GLN A 127 -0.64 -28.94 5.24
CA GLN A 127 -2.09 -29.05 5.13
C GLN A 127 -2.75 -27.95 5.97
N SER A 128 -2.55 -26.69 5.63
CA SER A 128 -3.38 -25.61 6.13
C SER A 128 -4.54 -25.46 5.15
N PRO A 129 -5.81 -25.55 5.59
CA PRO A 129 -6.97 -25.34 4.71
C PRO A 129 -7.10 -23.88 4.23
N LYS A 130 -6.14 -22.99 4.56
CA LYS A 130 -6.08 -21.60 4.13
C LYS A 130 -5.30 -21.50 2.82
N THR A 131 -5.92 -20.88 1.82
CA THR A 131 -5.29 -20.54 0.54
C THR A 131 -4.08 -19.62 0.80
N SER A 132 -2.89 -20.04 0.38
CA SER A 132 -1.71 -19.16 0.40
C SER A 132 -1.88 -18.05 -0.62
N PHE A 133 -1.31 -16.86 -0.37
CA PHE A 133 -1.26 -15.80 -1.38
C PHE A 133 -0.62 -16.28 -2.70
N SER A 134 0.31 -17.23 -2.61
CA SER A 134 0.98 -17.82 -3.78
C SER A 134 0.02 -18.60 -4.68
N ASP A 135 -1.02 -19.20 -4.10
CA ASP A 135 -2.00 -20.07 -4.78
C ASP A 135 -3.13 -19.29 -5.45
N LEU A 136 -3.23 -17.98 -5.22
CA LEU A 136 -4.21 -17.14 -5.90
C LEU A 136 -3.96 -17.15 -7.43
N PRO A 137 -5.01 -17.13 -8.27
CA PRO A 137 -4.88 -16.86 -9.69
C PRO A 137 -4.14 -15.53 -9.91
N ASP A 138 -3.34 -15.44 -10.98
CA ASP A 138 -2.58 -14.21 -11.24
C ASP A 138 -3.50 -13.00 -11.46
N ASP A 139 -4.70 -13.21 -12.00
CA ASP A 139 -5.73 -12.17 -12.15
C ASP A 139 -6.23 -11.61 -10.79
N GLU A 140 -6.05 -12.35 -9.69
CA GLU A 140 -6.40 -11.89 -8.35
C GLU A 140 -5.25 -11.21 -7.61
N LYS A 141 -4.01 -11.35 -8.10
CA LYS A 141 -2.80 -10.76 -7.50
C LYS A 141 -2.59 -9.35 -8.04
N ILE A 142 -2.85 -8.34 -7.21
CA ILE A 142 -2.68 -6.93 -7.60
C ILE A 142 -1.20 -6.51 -7.70
N PHE A 143 -0.29 -7.22 -7.04
CA PHE A 143 1.12 -6.85 -6.97
C PHE A 143 1.94 -7.48 -8.11
N ASN A 144 2.03 -6.78 -9.25
CA ASN A 144 2.89 -7.19 -10.35
C ASN A 144 4.33 -6.69 -10.13
N GLY A 145 5.00 -7.31 -9.15
CA GLY A 145 6.30 -6.88 -8.63
C GLY A 145 7.45 -7.84 -8.92
N GLY A 146 7.54 -8.34 -10.15
CA GLY A 146 8.66 -9.14 -10.65
C GLY A 146 8.70 -10.58 -10.13
N ASP A 147 8.70 -11.55 -11.03
CA ASP A 147 9.18 -12.90 -10.74
C ASP A 147 10.66 -12.80 -10.37
N GLY A 148 10.91 -12.57 -9.08
CA GLY A 148 12.23 -12.57 -8.50
C GLY A 148 12.76 -13.99 -8.52
N VAL A 149 13.67 -14.23 -9.45
CA VAL A 149 14.44 -15.47 -9.66
C VAL A 149 15.21 -15.85 -8.38
N TRP A 150 14.52 -16.38 -7.38
CA TRP A 150 15.11 -17.16 -6.28
C TRP A 150 15.02 -18.66 -6.59
N GLN A 151 14.87 -18.99 -7.87
CA GLN A 151 14.87 -20.35 -8.36
C GLN A 151 16.32 -20.81 -8.52
N ASN A 152 16.67 -21.87 -7.79
CA ASN A 152 17.82 -22.72 -8.08
C ASN A 152 19.20 -22.05 -8.08
N GLN A 153 19.63 -21.53 -6.93
CA GLN A 153 21.06 -21.67 -6.59
C GLN A 153 21.17 -22.72 -5.49
N GLY A 154 20.88 -23.96 -5.86
CA GLY A 154 21.29 -25.11 -5.09
C GLY A 154 22.82 -25.15 -5.05
N GLN A 155 23.39 -24.88 -3.88
CA GLN A 155 24.53 -25.67 -3.47
C GLN A 155 23.97 -26.95 -2.87
N ASP A 156 24.04 -28.00 -3.69
CA ASP A 156 24.06 -29.38 -3.23
C ASP A 156 25.20 -29.55 -2.23
N GLN A 157 24.87 -29.37 -0.95
CA GLN A 157 25.58 -30.07 0.09
C GLN A 157 24.55 -30.51 1.13
N ALA A 158 23.92 -31.66 0.84
CA ALA A 158 23.37 -32.51 1.87
C ALA A 158 24.52 -32.98 2.77
N LEU A 159 25.03 -32.09 3.63
CA LEU A 159 25.48 -32.56 4.93
C LEU A 159 24.19 -32.87 5.68
N LEU A 160 23.97 -34.15 5.93
CA LEU A 160 23.10 -34.64 7.01
C LEU A 160 23.72 -34.17 8.34
N SER A 161 23.71 -32.87 8.58
CA SER A 161 23.91 -32.34 9.92
C SER A 161 22.68 -32.77 10.71
N GLU A 162 22.92 -33.39 11.86
CA GLU A 162 21.89 -33.74 12.82
C GLU A 162 21.16 -32.43 13.19
N ILE A 163 19.96 -32.23 12.64
CA ILE A 163 19.14 -31.03 12.91
C ILE A 163 18.90 -31.00 14.42
N THR A 164 19.37 -29.96 15.09
CA THR A 164 19.20 -29.83 16.53
C THR A 164 17.77 -29.43 16.87
N GLU A 165 17.35 -29.61 18.13
CA GLU A 165 16.03 -29.14 18.57
C GLU A 165 15.89 -27.61 18.48
N GLU A 166 17.00 -26.88 18.64
CA GLU A 166 17.07 -25.43 18.43
C GLU A 166 16.84 -25.05 16.96
N ASP A 167 17.43 -25.79 16.02
CA ASP A 167 17.19 -25.60 14.59
C ASP A 167 15.72 -25.83 14.23
N LEU A 168 15.07 -26.85 14.81
CA LEU A 168 13.65 -27.14 14.58
C LEU A 168 12.75 -25.99 15.04
N GLU A 169 13.03 -25.40 16.21
CA GLU A 169 12.26 -24.27 16.71
C GLU A 169 12.47 -23.02 15.86
N ALA A 170 13.71 -22.74 15.43
CA ALA A 170 13.99 -21.63 14.52
C ALA A 170 13.26 -21.80 13.17
N ILE A 171 13.18 -23.03 12.66
CA ILE A 171 12.44 -23.33 11.45
C ILE A 171 10.93 -23.13 11.65
N ARG A 172 10.38 -23.61 12.79
CA ARG A 172 8.96 -23.43 13.13
C ARG A 172 8.57 -21.96 13.19
N GLN A 173 9.37 -21.13 13.87
CA GLN A 173 9.15 -19.68 13.96
C GLN A 173 9.18 -19.02 12.59
N ARG A 174 10.09 -19.45 11.72
CA ARG A 174 10.19 -18.96 10.35
C ARG A 174 8.97 -19.33 9.50
N GLU A 175 8.48 -20.56 9.63
CA GLU A 175 7.25 -21.01 8.96
C GLU A 175 6.03 -20.18 9.41
N GLU A 176 5.89 -19.94 10.72
CA GLU A 176 4.82 -19.08 11.27
C GLU A 176 4.90 -17.65 10.75
N ALA A 177 6.11 -17.06 10.72
CA ALA A 177 6.31 -15.72 10.16
C ALA A 177 5.92 -15.65 8.67
N ILE A 178 6.25 -16.67 7.88
CA ILE A 178 5.84 -16.76 6.46
C ILE A 178 4.32 -16.82 6.35
N GLN A 179 3.65 -17.65 7.15
CA GLN A 179 2.18 -17.75 7.14
C GLN A 179 1.52 -16.42 7.50
N GLN A 180 2.06 -15.70 8.48
CA GLN A 180 1.57 -14.37 8.85
C GLN A 180 1.71 -13.38 7.68
N ILE A 181 2.88 -13.34 7.02
CA ILE A 181 3.11 -12.47 5.86
C ILE A 181 2.10 -12.79 4.75
N GLU A 182 1.83 -14.06 4.48
CA GLU A 182 0.86 -14.44 3.44
C GLU A 182 -0.57 -14.05 3.80
N SER A 183 -0.97 -14.20 5.07
CA SER A 183 -2.26 -13.72 5.55
C SER A 183 -2.39 -12.22 5.37
N ASP A 184 -1.37 -11.46 5.80
CA ASP A 184 -1.35 -10.01 5.67
C ASP A 184 -1.40 -9.59 4.20
N MET A 185 -0.75 -10.32 3.28
CA MET A 185 -0.82 -10.04 1.85
C MET A 185 -2.24 -10.22 1.27
N LEU A 186 -3.03 -11.18 1.78
CA LEU A 186 -4.44 -11.32 1.39
C LEU A 186 -5.25 -10.10 1.83
N ASP A 187 -5.06 -9.64 3.08
CA ASP A 187 -5.74 -8.47 3.62
C ASP A 187 -5.38 -7.20 2.82
N VAL A 188 -4.10 -6.99 2.53
CA VAL A 188 -3.64 -5.84 1.73
C VAL A 188 -4.16 -5.93 0.30
N ASN A 189 -4.20 -7.13 -0.31
CA ASN A 189 -4.78 -7.31 -1.64
C ASN A 189 -6.25 -6.89 -1.69
N GLN A 190 -7.03 -7.27 -0.67
CA GLN A 190 -8.42 -6.84 -0.55
C GLN A 190 -8.53 -5.31 -0.40
N ILE A 191 -7.67 -4.70 0.40
CA ILE A 191 -7.62 -3.23 0.55
C ILE A 191 -7.34 -2.53 -0.78
N ILE A 192 -6.44 -3.05 -1.62
CA ILE A 192 -6.18 -2.42 -2.93
C ILE A 192 -7.37 -2.59 -3.87
N LYS A 193 -8.03 -3.76 -3.87
CA LYS A 193 -9.26 -3.96 -4.65
C LYS A 193 -10.34 -2.96 -4.25
N ASP A 194 -10.54 -2.78 -2.93
CA ASP A 194 -11.43 -1.75 -2.38
C ASP A 194 -11.02 -0.34 -2.85
N LEU A 195 -9.72 -0.01 -2.76
CA LEU A 195 -9.21 1.31 -3.16
C LEU A 195 -9.34 1.56 -4.67
N ALA A 196 -9.06 0.57 -5.51
CA ALA A 196 -9.22 0.63 -6.95
C ALA A 196 -10.68 0.90 -7.34
N SER A 197 -11.64 0.27 -6.65
CA SER A 197 -13.07 0.55 -6.85
C SER A 197 -13.42 2.00 -6.49
N MET A 198 -12.87 2.53 -5.40
CA MET A 198 -13.05 3.92 -4.97
C MET A 198 -12.41 4.94 -5.92
N VAL A 199 -11.38 4.55 -6.68
CA VAL A 199 -10.74 5.38 -7.71
C VAL A 199 -11.54 5.32 -9.02
N HIS A 200 -12.01 4.14 -9.43
CA HIS A 200 -12.74 3.96 -10.69
C HIS A 200 -14.12 4.64 -10.71
N GLU A 201 -14.84 4.65 -9.57
CA GLU A 201 -16.11 5.39 -9.44
C GLU A 201 -16.01 6.91 -9.72
N GLN A 202 -14.80 7.46 -9.80
CA GLN A 202 -14.56 8.90 -9.99
C GLN A 202 -14.15 9.26 -11.44
N GLY A 203 -14.01 8.28 -12.34
CA GLY A 203 -13.63 8.50 -13.74
C GLY A 203 -14.53 9.50 -14.49
N ASP A 204 -15.83 9.51 -14.20
CA ASP A 204 -16.80 10.45 -14.80
C ASP A 204 -16.75 11.86 -14.19
N THR A 205 -16.06 12.06 -13.06
CA THR A 205 -15.99 13.36 -12.35
C THR A 205 -14.78 14.21 -12.69
N ILE A 206 -13.69 13.63 -13.22
CA ILE A 206 -12.52 14.38 -13.69
C ILE A 206 -12.87 15.24 -14.92
N ASP A 207 -13.72 14.74 -15.81
CA ASP A 207 -14.23 15.50 -16.96
C ASP A 207 -15.00 16.75 -16.52
N SER A 208 -15.71 16.69 -15.38
CA SER A 208 -16.41 17.83 -14.82
C SER A 208 -15.48 18.84 -14.10
N ILE A 209 -14.25 18.44 -13.76
CA ILE A 209 -13.22 19.31 -13.18
C ILE A 209 -12.53 20.11 -14.29
N GLU A 210 -12.18 19.48 -15.41
CA GLU A 210 -11.66 20.19 -16.59
C GLU A 210 -12.71 21.20 -17.08
N ALA A 211 -13.98 20.79 -17.15
CA ALA A 211 -15.09 21.68 -17.50
C ALA A 211 -15.28 22.84 -16.49
N ASN A 212 -15.10 22.62 -15.18
CA ASN A 212 -15.25 23.69 -14.18
C ASN A 212 -14.05 24.65 -14.11
N ILE A 213 -12.83 24.16 -14.35
CA ILE A 213 -11.63 25.00 -14.47
C ILE A 213 -11.75 25.86 -15.73
N GLU A 214 -12.16 25.26 -16.85
CA GLU A 214 -12.41 25.97 -18.11
C GLU A 214 -13.51 27.02 -17.95
N ALA A 215 -14.63 26.68 -17.28
CA ALA A 215 -15.70 27.63 -16.96
C ALA A 215 -15.22 28.78 -16.06
N SER A 216 -14.37 28.49 -15.07
CA SER A 216 -13.82 29.53 -14.17
C SER A 216 -12.85 30.45 -14.91
N SER A 217 -12.01 29.90 -15.79
CA SER A 217 -11.13 30.68 -16.67
C SER A 217 -11.94 31.58 -17.61
N SER A 218 -12.97 31.03 -18.26
CA SER A 218 -13.89 31.77 -19.14
C SER A 218 -14.63 32.90 -18.41
N ASN A 219 -15.06 32.67 -17.16
CA ASN A 219 -15.71 33.68 -16.34
C ASN A 219 -14.76 34.83 -15.94
N VAL A 220 -13.50 34.53 -15.63
CA VAL A 220 -12.48 35.54 -15.31
C VAL A 220 -12.16 36.38 -16.54
N GLU A 221 -12.01 35.75 -17.70
CA GLU A 221 -11.75 36.44 -18.96
C GLU A 221 -12.93 37.35 -19.35
N SER A 222 -14.16 36.85 -19.25
CA SER A 222 -15.38 37.65 -19.46
C SER A 222 -15.48 38.81 -18.48
N ALA A 223 -15.16 38.60 -17.20
CA ALA A 223 -15.16 39.67 -16.20
C ALA A 223 -14.10 40.74 -16.52
N ASN A 224 -12.93 40.33 -17.00
CA ASN A 224 -11.87 41.24 -17.40
C ASN A 224 -12.26 42.08 -18.63
N GLU A 225 -12.92 41.47 -19.62
CA GLU A 225 -13.48 42.20 -20.77
C GLU A 225 -14.55 43.22 -20.34
N GLN A 226 -15.43 42.86 -19.42
CA GLN A 226 -16.46 43.77 -18.91
C GLN A 226 -15.84 44.94 -18.13
N LEU A 227 -14.79 44.69 -17.33
CA LEU A 227 -14.02 45.74 -16.65
C LEU A 227 -13.32 46.67 -17.66
N ALA A 228 -12.71 46.11 -18.71
CA ALA A 228 -12.07 46.90 -19.76
C ALA A 228 -13.07 47.79 -20.51
N LYS A 229 -14.25 47.26 -20.87
CA LYS A 229 -15.34 48.02 -21.49
C LYS A 229 -15.86 49.11 -20.56
N ALA A 230 -16.07 48.80 -19.28
CA ALA A 230 -16.53 49.77 -18.29
C ALA A 230 -15.52 50.90 -18.09
N SER A 231 -14.22 50.58 -18.02
CA SER A 231 -13.14 51.57 -17.96
C SER A 231 -13.10 52.49 -19.18
N GLN A 232 -13.39 51.96 -20.37
CA GLN A 232 -13.41 52.75 -21.61
C GLN A 232 -14.63 53.67 -21.73
N HIS A 233 -15.75 53.33 -21.06
CA HIS A 233 -16.96 54.16 -21.02
C HIS A 233 -16.95 55.21 -19.89
N GLN A 234 -15.94 55.20 -19.01
CA GLN A 234 -15.82 56.15 -17.90
C GLN A 234 -15.01 57.42 -18.25
N VAL A 235 -14.92 57.76 -19.54
CA VAL A 235 -14.26 58.97 -20.08
C VAL A 235 -15.33 59.85 -20.73
#